data_AF-A0A820LWN1-F1
#
_entry.id   AF-A0A820LWN1-F1
#
_cell.length_a   1.000
_cell.length_b   1.000
_cell.length_c   1.000
_cell.angle_alpha   90.00
_cell.angle_beta   90.00
_cell.angle_gamma   90.00
#
_symmetry.space_group_name_H-M   'P 1'
#
loop_
_entity.id
_entity.type
_entity.pdbx_description
1 polymer ?
#
loop_
_entity_poly.entity_id
_entity_poly.type
_entity_poly.pdbx_seq_one_letter_code
_entity_poly.pdbx_strand_id
1 'polypeptide(L)'
;WLTSVLTGLFSSIILTQPIKILGLAVFFTLFCRNPNDDKEAKEYIDETNFELDGDEDYLHSNNFSLISNSSKRINRLNENEVAFLREERLKEIQMWSIIQEFLIYAIFLTLLFVITFSNRTQNSFYQTNHLQAYFLNTRQTDCDYTQILTIDDYWNWLNNSFADNILAQQWYNDNQPINLNGDINDKTNRKIGWAT
;
A
#
# COMPACT_ATOMS: atom_id res chain seq x y z
N TRP A 1 -3.55 7.18 -5.65
CA TRP A 1 -3.84 5.89 -6.30
C TRP A 1 -3.15 4.73 -5.60
N LEU A 2 -1.82 4.66 -5.58
CA LEU A 2 -1.09 3.58 -4.90
C LEU A 2 -1.38 3.52 -3.39
N THR A 3 -1.50 4.66 -2.73
CA THR A 3 -1.94 4.73 -1.32
C THR A 3 -3.33 4.15 -1.11
N SER A 4 -4.25 4.36 -2.05
CA SER A 4 -5.61 3.79 -2.03
C SER A 4 -5.59 2.27 -2.22
N VAL A 5 -4.76 1.76 -3.14
CA VAL A 5 -4.56 0.32 -3.37
C VAL A 5 -3.94 -0.33 -2.13
N LEU A 6 -2.87 0.25 -1.59
CA LEU A 6 -2.15 -0.27 -0.43
C LEU A 6 -3.04 -0.28 0.83
N THR A 7 -3.76 0.81 1.10
CA THR A 7 -4.72 0.89 2.21
C THR A 7 -5.85 -0.13 2.04
N GLY A 8 -6.35 -0.29 0.80
CA GLY A 8 -7.37 -1.30 0.48
C GLY A 8 -6.89 -2.73 0.73
N LEU A 9 -5.63 -3.04 0.42
CA LEU A 9 -5.02 -4.35 0.69
C LEU A 9 -4.89 -4.61 2.19
N PHE A 10 -4.35 -3.66 2.96
CA PHE A 10 -4.24 -3.80 4.42
C PHE A 10 -5.60 -3.96 5.09
N SER A 11 -6.58 -3.13 4.70
CA SER A 11 -7.96 -3.25 5.19
C SER A 11 -8.58 -4.60 4.83
N SER A 12 -8.24 -5.15 3.65
CA SER A 12 -8.76 -6.45 3.23
C SER A 12 -8.13 -7.60 4.02
N ILE A 13 -6.82 -7.60 4.20
CA ILE A 13 -6.05 -8.67 4.86
C ILE A 13 -6.31 -8.66 6.37
N ILE A 14 -6.23 -7.49 7.02
CA ILE A 14 -6.29 -7.38 8.48
C ILE A 14 -7.74 -7.44 8.99
N LEU A 15 -8.68 -6.80 8.30
CA LEU A 15 -10.06 -6.68 8.78
C LEU A 15 -11.03 -7.61 8.06
N THR A 16 -11.00 -7.59 6.72
CA THR A 16 -12.06 -8.22 5.92
C THR A 16 -11.94 -9.75 5.84
N GLN A 17 -10.73 -10.30 5.79
CA GLN A 17 -10.53 -11.76 5.75
C GLN A 17 -10.88 -12.44 7.09
N PRO A 18 -10.36 -11.98 8.25
CA PRO A 18 -10.68 -12.62 9.54
C PRO A 18 -12.17 -12.54 9.89
N ILE A 19 -12.81 -11.41 9.61
CA ILE A 19 -14.24 -11.24 9.92
C ILE A 19 -15.13 -12.15 9.07
N LYS A 20 -14.76 -12.41 7.81
CA LYS A 20 -15.46 -13.37 6.94
C LYS A 20 -15.30 -14.80 7.45
N ILE A 21 -14.09 -15.19 7.85
CA ILE A 21 -13.82 -16.53 8.40
C ILE A 21 -14.62 -16.75 9.70
N LEU A 22 -14.61 -15.77 10.60
CA LEU A 22 -15.38 -15.82 11.84
C LEU A 22 -16.89 -15.89 11.56
N GLY A 23 -17.39 -15.06 10.63
CA GLY A 23 -18.79 -15.11 10.22
C GLY A 23 -19.21 -16.46 9.63
N LEU A 24 -18.37 -17.07 8.79
CA LEU A 24 -18.61 -18.41 8.27
C LEU A 24 -18.58 -19.46 9.38
N ALA A 25 -17.62 -19.40 10.32
CA ALA A 25 -17.55 -20.32 11.44
C ALA A 25 -18.82 -20.25 12.32
N VAL A 26 -19.31 -19.05 12.61
CA VAL A 26 -20.57 -18.85 13.35
C VAL A 26 -21.76 -19.38 12.54
N PHE A 27 -21.81 -19.13 11.24
CA PHE A 27 -22.88 -19.65 10.39
C PHE A 27 -22.90 -21.19 10.36
N PHE A 28 -21.75 -21.84 10.18
CA PHE A 28 -21.64 -23.30 10.20
C PHE A 28 -21.97 -23.89 11.57
N THR A 29 -21.53 -23.28 12.66
CA THR A 29 -21.86 -23.75 14.02
C THR A 29 -23.33 -23.55 14.39
N LEU A 30 -24.07 -22.66 13.73
CA LEU A 30 -25.50 -22.53 13.95
C LEU A 30 -26.33 -23.40 13.00
N PHE A 31 -25.91 -23.53 11.75
CA PHE A 31 -26.68 -24.20 10.71
C PHE A 31 -26.32 -25.68 10.53
N CYS A 32 -25.06 -26.06 10.76
CA CYS A 32 -24.56 -27.42 10.63
C CYS A 32 -24.31 -28.12 11.97
N ARG A 33 -24.61 -27.48 13.11
CA ARG A 33 -24.47 -28.12 14.42
C ARG A 33 -25.54 -29.18 14.61
N ASN A 34 -25.13 -30.43 14.41
CA ASN A 34 -25.91 -31.60 14.71
C ASN A 34 -25.67 -31.99 16.19
N PRO A 35 -26.69 -32.08 17.05
CA PRO A 35 -26.51 -32.29 18.50
C PRO A 35 -25.92 -33.66 18.89
N ASN A 36 -25.75 -34.57 17.92
CA ASN A 36 -25.11 -35.87 18.14
C ASN A 36 -23.57 -35.80 18.06
N ASP A 37 -23.01 -34.90 17.26
CA ASP A 37 -21.54 -34.76 17.11
C ASP A 37 -20.91 -34.21 18.40
N ASP A 38 -21.62 -33.35 19.13
CA ASP A 38 -21.18 -32.79 20.41
C ASP A 38 -21.09 -33.85 21.53
N LYS A 39 -21.84 -34.95 21.44
CA LYS A 39 -21.76 -36.06 22.41
C LYS A 39 -20.56 -36.94 22.13
N GLU A 40 -20.34 -37.30 20.86
CA GLU A 40 -19.17 -38.07 20.45
C GLU A 40 -17.86 -37.30 20.75
N ALA A 41 -17.80 -36.01 20.43
CA ALA A 41 -16.64 -35.17 20.72
C ALA A 41 -16.34 -35.03 22.22
N LYS A 42 -17.37 -34.97 23.07
CA LYS A 42 -17.20 -34.92 24.53
C LYS A 42 -16.72 -36.26 25.09
N GLU A 43 -17.22 -37.38 24.55
CA GLU A 43 -16.77 -38.73 24.93
C GLU A 43 -15.27 -38.92 24.61
N TYR A 44 -14.79 -38.43 23.45
CA TYR A 44 -13.37 -38.45 23.10
C TYR A 44 -12.48 -37.58 24.00
N ILE A 45 -12.96 -36.42 24.45
CA ILE A 45 -12.20 -35.50 25.31
C ILE A 45 -12.13 -36.02 26.76
N ASP A 46 -13.18 -36.68 27.24
CA ASP A 46 -13.22 -37.26 28.59
C ASP A 46 -12.27 -38.46 28.72
N GLU A 47 -12.20 -39.32 27.70
CA GLU A 47 -11.24 -40.45 27.66
C GLU A 47 -9.77 -40.00 27.62
N THR A 48 -9.46 -38.89 26.93
CA THR A 48 -8.07 -38.37 26.84
C THR A 48 -7.61 -37.66 28.11
N ASN A 49 -8.52 -37.21 28.97
CA ASN A 49 -8.20 -36.56 30.24
C ASN A 49 -8.01 -37.55 31.41
N PHE A 50 -8.31 -38.85 31.23
CA PHE A 50 -8.21 -39.85 32.30
C PHE A 50 -6.84 -40.57 32.38
N GLU A 51 -5.93 -40.36 31.42
CA GLU A 51 -4.61 -41.02 31.38
C GLU A 51 -3.42 -40.04 31.41
N LEU A 52 -3.51 -39.00 32.22
CA LEU A 52 -2.38 -38.13 32.55
C LEU A 52 -2.36 -37.82 34.06
N ASP A 53 -2.34 -38.86 34.89
CA ASP A 53 -1.79 -38.73 36.25
C ASP A 53 -0.64 -39.73 36.41
N GLY A 54 0.45 -39.22 36.98
CA GLY A 54 1.75 -39.86 36.97
C GLY A 54 1.92 -40.99 37.97
N ASP A 55 3.11 -41.57 37.84
CA ASP A 55 3.86 -42.34 38.83
C ASP A 55 3.70 -43.87 38.84
N GLU A 56 4.80 -44.47 38.34
CA GLU A 56 5.55 -45.65 38.74
C GLU A 56 4.94 -46.75 39.65
N ASP A 57 5.33 -47.99 39.30
CA ASP A 57 5.45 -49.18 40.15
C ASP A 57 4.19 -49.82 40.76
N TYR A 58 3.56 -50.78 40.07
CA TYR A 58 2.97 -51.96 40.75
C TYR A 58 3.10 -53.26 39.94
N LEU A 59 3.91 -54.16 40.50
CA LEU A 59 4.00 -55.59 40.22
C LEU A 59 2.66 -56.32 40.43
N HIS A 60 2.44 -57.35 39.59
CA HIS A 60 1.62 -58.55 39.79
C HIS A 60 0.13 -58.41 40.20
N SER A 61 -0.76 -58.96 39.38
CA SER A 61 -1.51 -60.18 39.76
C SER A 61 -2.45 -60.66 38.65
N ASN A 62 -2.55 -61.97 38.56
CA ASN A 62 -3.34 -62.73 37.61
C ASN A 62 -4.85 -62.44 37.68
N ASN A 63 -5.49 -62.69 36.53
CA ASN A 63 -6.92 -62.99 36.33
C ASN A 63 -7.89 -61.81 36.38
N PHE A 64 -8.12 -61.18 35.23
CA PHE A 64 -9.50 -60.93 34.82
C PHE A 64 -9.66 -60.94 33.31
N SER A 65 -10.77 -61.54 32.91
CA SER A 65 -11.16 -61.99 31.59
C SER A 65 -11.38 -60.88 30.56
N LEU A 66 -10.93 -61.17 29.34
CA LEU A 66 -11.58 -60.87 28.06
C LEU A 66 -12.60 -59.71 28.07
N ILE A 67 -12.09 -58.49 27.95
CA ILE A 67 -12.79 -57.44 27.22
C ILE A 67 -11.91 -57.16 26.01
N SER A 68 -12.27 -57.72 24.86
CA SER A 68 -11.67 -57.36 23.58
C SER A 68 -12.13 -55.95 23.22
N ASN A 69 -11.57 -54.94 23.87
CA ASN A 69 -11.58 -53.60 23.31
C ASN A 69 -10.69 -53.68 22.07
N SER A 70 -11.34 -53.73 20.91
CA SER A 70 -10.71 -53.53 19.62
C SER A 70 -9.81 -52.31 19.75
N SER A 71 -8.51 -52.52 19.95
CA SER A 71 -7.55 -51.44 20.07
C SER A 71 -7.70 -50.64 18.78
N LYS A 72 -8.29 -49.45 18.87
CA LYS A 72 -8.35 -48.52 17.75
C LYS A 72 -6.90 -48.34 17.36
N ARG A 73 -6.51 -48.93 16.22
CA ARG A 73 -5.11 -48.93 15.78
C ARG A 73 -4.75 -47.46 15.70
N ILE A 74 -3.91 -46.99 16.63
CA ILE A 74 -3.24 -45.72 16.47
C ILE A 74 -2.56 -45.87 15.13
N ASN A 75 -3.02 -45.13 14.13
CA ASN A 75 -2.43 -45.10 12.80
C ASN A 75 -1.07 -44.42 12.99
N ARG A 76 -0.11 -45.18 13.50
CA ARG A 76 1.30 -44.79 13.53
C ARG A 76 1.69 -44.72 12.07
N LEU A 77 1.77 -43.49 11.55
CA LEU A 77 2.30 -43.23 10.22
C LEU A 77 3.58 -44.03 10.04
N ASN A 78 3.74 -44.63 8.87
CA ASN A 78 4.89 -45.45 8.56
C ASN A 78 6.17 -44.60 8.66
N GLU A 79 7.30 -45.15 9.09
CA GLU A 79 8.53 -44.37 9.32
C GLU A 79 8.99 -43.60 8.07
N ASN A 80 8.76 -44.19 6.89
CA ASN A 80 9.01 -43.59 5.59
C ASN A 80 8.07 -42.41 5.28
N GLU A 81 6.82 -42.46 5.74
CA GLU A 81 5.82 -41.40 5.56
C GLU A 81 6.13 -40.21 6.47
N VAL A 82 6.58 -40.48 7.71
CA VAL A 82 7.05 -39.45 8.63
C VAL A 82 8.29 -38.73 8.08
N ALA A 83 9.23 -39.47 7.46
CA ALA A 83 10.39 -38.88 6.82
C ALA A 83 10.00 -37.97 5.64
N PHE A 84 9.09 -38.43 4.78
CA PHE A 84 8.58 -37.65 3.66
C PHE A 84 7.89 -36.35 4.12
N LEU A 85 7.01 -36.43 5.12
CA LEU A 85 6.33 -35.26 5.68
C LEU A 85 7.32 -34.28 6.32
N ARG A 86 8.39 -34.76 6.96
CA ARG A 86 9.44 -33.89 7.50
C ARG A 86 10.16 -33.12 6.39
N GLU A 87 10.47 -33.77 5.27
CA GLU A 87 11.07 -33.10 4.12
C GLU A 87 10.15 -32.04 3.50
N GLU A 88 8.85 -32.33 3.39
CA GLU A 88 7.87 -31.35 2.90
C GLU A 88 7.77 -30.14 3.83
N ARG A 89 7.75 -30.35 5.15
CA ARG A 89 7.70 -29.26 6.14
C ARG A 89 8.94 -28.39 6.11
N LEU A 90 10.12 -28.97 5.91
CA LEU A 90 11.36 -28.22 5.75
C LEU A 90 11.33 -27.34 4.49
N LYS A 91 10.79 -27.85 3.38
CA LYS A 91 10.58 -27.07 2.15
C LYS A 91 9.58 -25.93 2.36
N GLU A 92 8.49 -26.18 3.06
CA GLU A 92 7.47 -25.17 3.40
C GLU A 92 8.07 -24.01 4.21
N ILE A 93 8.86 -24.32 5.25
CA ILE A 93 9.53 -23.32 6.10
C ILE A 93 10.50 -22.46 5.26
N GLN A 94 11.26 -23.09 4.37
CA GLN A 94 12.17 -22.38 3.47
C GLN A 94 11.43 -21.46 2.51
N MET A 95 10.33 -21.93 1.89
CA MET A 95 9.50 -21.13 1.02
C MET A 95 8.88 -19.94 1.76
N TRP A 96 8.44 -20.14 3.00
CA TRP A 96 7.86 -19.06 3.81
C TRP A 96 8.89 -17.98 4.14
N SER A 97 10.13 -18.36 4.45
CA SER A 97 11.24 -17.41 4.64
C SER A 97 11.47 -16.56 3.38
N ILE A 98 11.47 -17.19 2.19
CA ILE A 98 11.67 -16.48 0.91
C ILE A 98 10.51 -15.50 0.65
N ILE A 99 9.27 -15.91 0.91
CA ILE A 99 8.08 -15.06 0.73
C ILE A 99 8.16 -13.83 1.64
N GLN A 100 8.57 -13.99 2.90
CA GLN A 100 8.73 -12.88 3.82
C GLN A 100 9.80 -11.89 3.34
N GLU A 101 10.93 -12.41 2.88
CA GLU A 101 12.01 -11.58 2.37
C GLU A 101 11.56 -10.80 1.11
N PHE A 102 10.86 -11.46 0.20
CA PHE A 102 10.26 -10.82 -0.98
C PHE A 102 9.27 -9.71 -0.61
N LEU A 103 8.44 -9.93 0.42
CA LEU A 103 7.44 -8.96 0.86
C LEU A 103 8.13 -7.69 1.41
N ILE A 104 9.20 -7.85 2.19
CA ILE A 104 9.99 -6.72 2.70
C ILE A 104 10.58 -5.91 1.54
N TYR A 105 11.17 -6.58 0.53
CA TYR A 105 11.68 -5.90 -0.66
C TYR A 105 10.56 -5.21 -1.47
N ALA A 106 9.38 -5.82 -1.59
CA ALA A 106 8.25 -5.23 -2.30
C ALA A 106 7.73 -3.96 -1.59
N ILE A 107 7.66 -3.96 -0.26
CA ILE A 107 7.33 -2.76 0.54
C ILE A 107 8.39 -1.69 0.34
N PHE A 108 9.67 -2.05 0.45
CA PHE A 108 10.77 -1.11 0.27
C PHE A 108 10.74 -0.45 -1.12
N LEU A 109 10.55 -1.23 -2.17
CA LEU A 109 10.45 -0.74 -3.54
C LEU A 109 9.21 0.15 -3.73
N THR A 110 8.11 -0.18 -3.07
CA THR A 110 6.90 0.67 -3.06
C THR A 110 7.17 2.01 -2.39
N LEU A 111 7.87 2.03 -1.24
CA LEU A 111 8.25 3.26 -0.56
C LEU A 111 9.20 4.11 -1.42
N LEU A 112 10.17 3.48 -2.07
CA LEU A 112 11.07 4.14 -3.01
C LEU A 112 10.30 4.80 -4.15
N PHE A 113 9.32 4.09 -4.72
CA PHE A 113 8.44 4.68 -5.73
C PHE A 113 7.61 5.83 -5.20
N VAL A 114 7.04 5.73 -4.01
CA VAL A 114 6.30 6.85 -3.41
C VAL A 114 7.21 8.07 -3.27
N ILE A 115 8.41 7.92 -2.72
CA ILE A 115 9.34 9.04 -2.49
C ILE A 115 9.78 9.67 -3.82
N THR A 116 10.20 8.86 -4.78
CA THR A 116 10.72 9.34 -6.07
C THR A 116 9.64 9.98 -6.93
N PHE A 117 8.43 9.42 -6.93
CA PHE A 117 7.33 9.93 -7.76
C PHE A 117 6.48 11.00 -7.07
N SER A 118 6.51 11.14 -5.74
CA SER A 118 5.74 12.18 -5.03
C SER A 118 6.12 13.59 -5.48
N ASN A 119 7.39 13.82 -5.83
CA ASN A 119 7.87 15.15 -6.19
C ASN A 119 7.73 15.47 -7.69
N ARG A 120 7.34 14.51 -8.53
CA ARG A 120 7.23 14.72 -9.97
C ARG A 120 5.84 15.26 -10.32
N THR A 121 5.62 16.55 -10.14
CA THR A 121 4.42 17.20 -10.65
C THR A 121 4.58 17.50 -12.14
N GLN A 122 3.67 16.99 -12.98
CA GLN A 122 3.69 17.27 -14.43
C GLN A 122 3.50 18.77 -14.72
N ASN A 123 2.87 19.50 -13.79
CA ASN A 123 2.57 20.92 -13.93
C ASN A 123 3.81 21.81 -13.89
N SER A 124 4.90 21.39 -13.22
CA SER A 124 6.12 22.21 -13.14
C SER A 124 6.70 22.49 -14.52
N PHE A 125 6.70 21.49 -15.42
CA PHE A 125 7.16 21.66 -16.79
C PHE A 125 6.31 22.68 -17.57
N TYR A 126 4.98 22.59 -17.45
CA TYR A 126 4.09 23.53 -18.13
C TYR A 126 4.25 24.95 -17.60
N GLN A 127 4.46 25.12 -16.30
CA GLN A 127 4.69 26.44 -15.69
C GLN A 127 6.00 27.07 -16.19
N THR A 128 7.11 26.31 -16.20
CA THR A 128 8.39 26.81 -16.71
C THR A 128 8.32 27.12 -18.21
N ASN A 129 7.66 26.27 -18.99
CA ASN A 129 7.49 26.48 -20.43
C ASN A 129 6.58 27.69 -20.72
N HIS A 130 5.51 27.87 -19.94
CA HIS A 130 4.65 29.05 -20.03
C HIS A 130 5.43 30.33 -19.75
N LEU A 131 6.14 30.42 -18.61
CA LEU A 131 6.92 31.60 -18.25
C LEU A 131 8.03 31.89 -19.27
N GLN A 132 8.71 30.84 -19.77
CA GLN A 132 9.72 31.00 -20.80
C GLN A 132 9.13 31.55 -22.09
N ALA A 133 8.00 31.00 -22.56
CA ALA A 133 7.34 31.50 -23.76
C ALA A 133 6.76 32.92 -23.55
N TYR A 134 6.25 33.22 -22.35
CA TYR A 134 5.62 34.49 -22.02
C TYR A 134 6.60 35.66 -21.97
N PHE A 135 7.84 35.44 -21.50
CA PHE A 135 8.86 36.48 -21.44
C PHE A 135 9.81 36.48 -22.64
N LEU A 136 10.12 35.32 -23.23
CA LEU A 136 11.16 35.18 -24.26
C LEU A 136 10.63 34.93 -25.67
N ASN A 137 9.34 34.62 -25.84
CA ASN A 137 8.76 34.26 -27.15
C ASN A 137 7.37 34.87 -27.30
N THR A 138 7.28 36.17 -27.07
CA THR A 138 6.05 36.93 -27.19
C THR A 138 5.76 37.14 -28.67
N ARG A 139 5.24 36.11 -29.35
CA ARG A 139 4.89 36.14 -30.79
C ARG A 139 3.87 37.23 -31.18
N GLN A 140 3.30 37.92 -30.20
CA GLN A 140 2.30 38.98 -30.38
C GLN A 140 2.88 40.40 -30.36
N THR A 141 4.16 40.58 -29.98
CA THR A 141 4.83 41.88 -30.01
C THR A 141 5.98 41.85 -31.01
N ASP A 142 6.15 42.90 -31.81
CA ASP A 142 7.26 43.03 -32.77
C ASP A 142 8.66 43.00 -32.13
N CYS A 143 8.73 42.99 -30.78
CA CYS A 143 9.96 42.93 -30.00
C CYS A 143 10.09 41.54 -29.35
N ASP A 144 10.75 40.60 -30.03
CA ASP A 144 11.07 39.28 -29.50
C ASP A 144 12.47 39.24 -28.86
N TYR A 145 12.61 38.58 -27.72
CA TYR A 145 13.91 38.48 -27.02
C TYR A 145 14.94 37.71 -27.85
N THR A 146 14.49 36.72 -28.63
CA THR A 146 15.40 35.87 -29.41
C THR A 146 16.11 36.59 -30.55
N GLN A 147 15.65 37.79 -30.92
CA GLN A 147 16.14 38.58 -32.04
C GLN A 147 16.97 39.80 -31.60
N ILE A 148 17.26 39.94 -30.30
CA ILE A 148 18.06 41.05 -29.77
C ILE A 148 19.53 40.88 -30.16
N LEU A 149 20.06 41.85 -30.90
CA LEU A 149 21.47 41.90 -31.32
C LEU A 149 22.21 43.10 -30.73
N THR A 150 21.50 44.20 -30.48
CA THR A 150 22.06 45.48 -30.02
C THR A 150 21.53 45.87 -28.64
N ILE A 151 22.25 46.76 -27.95
CA ILE A 151 21.82 47.35 -26.68
C ILE A 151 20.48 48.11 -26.84
N ASP A 152 20.28 48.79 -27.97
CA ASP A 152 19.03 49.50 -28.24
C ASP A 152 17.85 48.54 -28.40
N ASP A 153 18.05 47.40 -29.06
CA ASP A 153 17.05 46.34 -29.19
C ASP A 153 16.67 45.77 -27.82
N TYR A 154 17.67 45.62 -26.94
CA TYR A 154 17.45 45.18 -25.56
C TYR A 154 16.60 46.17 -24.77
N TRP A 155 16.91 47.47 -24.82
CA TRP A 155 16.11 48.51 -24.16
C TRP A 155 14.69 48.59 -24.73
N ASN A 156 14.54 48.41 -26.04
CA ASN A 156 13.25 48.38 -26.70
C ASN A 156 12.39 47.21 -26.22
N TRP A 157 12.96 46.00 -26.17
CA TRP A 157 12.30 44.82 -25.60
C TRP A 157 11.97 45.00 -24.11
N LEU A 158 12.89 45.55 -23.33
CA LEU A 158 12.71 45.73 -21.89
C LEU A 158 11.55 46.66 -21.57
N ASN A 159 11.44 47.78 -22.28
CA ASN A 159 10.38 48.76 -22.05
C ASN A 159 9.02 48.35 -22.64
N ASN A 160 9.01 47.69 -23.80
CA ASN A 160 7.75 47.44 -24.52
C ASN A 160 7.20 46.02 -24.39
N SER A 161 8.04 45.03 -24.04
CA SER A 161 7.58 43.64 -23.85
C SER A 161 7.69 43.25 -22.38
N PHE A 162 8.87 43.39 -21.78
CA PHE A 162 9.10 42.92 -20.40
C PHE A 162 8.33 43.72 -19.35
N ALA A 163 8.38 45.06 -19.40
CA ALA A 163 7.69 45.92 -18.45
C ALA A 163 6.15 45.76 -18.52
N ASP A 164 5.59 45.55 -19.70
CA ASP A 164 4.16 45.34 -19.88
C ASP A 164 3.71 43.97 -19.36
N ASN A 165 4.57 42.95 -19.48
CA ASN A 165 4.28 41.59 -19.04
C ASN A 165 4.43 41.39 -17.52
N ILE A 166 5.30 42.14 -16.84
CA ILE A 166 5.56 41.97 -15.40
C ILE A 166 4.49 42.59 -14.50
N LEU A 167 3.73 43.57 -15.02
CA LEU A 167 2.67 44.24 -14.30
C LEU A 167 1.32 43.84 -14.86
N ALA A 168 0.39 43.43 -14.00
CA ALA A 168 -1.00 43.30 -14.38
C ALA A 168 -1.52 44.59 -15.05
N GLN A 169 -1.80 44.52 -16.36
CA GLN A 169 -2.44 45.59 -17.12
C GLN A 169 -3.91 45.78 -16.75
N GLN A 170 -4.48 46.89 -17.20
CA GLN A 170 -5.90 47.16 -17.10
C GLN A 170 -6.73 46.05 -17.78
N TRP A 171 -7.95 45.89 -17.30
CA TRP A 171 -8.91 44.97 -17.92
C TRP A 171 -9.33 45.50 -19.29
N TYR A 172 -9.97 44.64 -20.10
CA TYR A 172 -10.53 44.99 -21.40
C TYR A 172 -11.55 46.15 -21.37
N ASN A 173 -12.05 46.50 -20.18
CA ASN A 173 -13.02 47.55 -19.92
C ASN A 173 -12.39 48.76 -19.19
N ASP A 174 -11.07 48.94 -19.31
CA ASP A 174 -10.27 50.01 -18.72
C ASP A 174 -10.29 50.05 -17.17
N ASN A 175 -10.89 49.04 -16.53
CA ASN A 175 -10.88 48.96 -15.08
C ASN A 175 -9.49 48.58 -14.57
N GLN A 176 -9.12 49.19 -13.45
CA GLN A 176 -7.88 48.84 -12.76
C GLN A 176 -7.95 47.38 -12.27
N PRO A 177 -6.83 46.65 -12.29
CA PRO A 177 -6.77 45.28 -11.83
C PRO A 177 -6.67 45.24 -10.29
N ILE A 178 -7.81 45.52 -9.64
CA ILE A 178 -7.94 45.53 -8.17
C ILE A 178 -7.53 44.16 -7.61
N ASN A 179 -6.70 44.15 -6.57
CA ASN A 179 -6.12 42.96 -5.91
C ASN A 179 -5.10 42.15 -6.73
N LEU A 180 -4.69 42.61 -7.91
CA LEU A 180 -3.72 41.92 -8.78
C LEU A 180 -2.38 42.68 -8.88
N ASN A 181 -2.14 43.66 -7.99
CA ASN A 181 -0.89 44.45 -7.99
C ASN A 181 0.37 43.58 -7.86
N GLY A 182 0.22 42.42 -7.21
CA GLY A 182 1.26 41.42 -7.01
C GLY A 182 1.35 40.39 -8.13
N ASP A 183 0.54 40.47 -9.19
CA ASP A 183 0.50 39.48 -10.25
C ASP A 183 1.13 40.02 -11.53
N ILE A 184 1.64 39.09 -12.35
CA ILE A 184 2.10 39.41 -13.71
C ILE A 184 0.88 39.54 -14.63
N ASN A 185 1.11 39.97 -15.88
CA ASN A 185 0.03 40.30 -16.78
C ASN A 185 -0.80 39.09 -17.26
N ASP A 186 -0.38 37.86 -16.94
CA ASP A 186 -1.17 36.64 -17.10
C ASP A 186 -2.32 36.48 -16.08
N LYS A 187 -2.34 37.31 -15.03
CA LYS A 187 -3.30 37.31 -13.90
C LYS A 187 -3.33 36.03 -13.07
N THR A 188 -2.33 35.17 -13.18
CA THR A 188 -2.27 33.89 -12.47
C THR A 188 -0.98 33.69 -11.67
N ASN A 189 0.14 34.20 -12.16
CA ASN A 189 1.42 34.08 -11.47
C ASN A 189 1.70 35.34 -10.63
N ARG A 190 1.90 35.12 -9.33
CA ARG A 190 2.23 36.17 -8.37
C ARG A 190 3.73 36.40 -8.32
N LYS A 191 4.18 37.65 -8.52
CA LYS A 191 5.56 38.05 -8.26
C LYS A 191 5.83 38.12 -6.76
N ILE A 192 7.04 37.74 -6.37
CA ILE A 192 7.50 37.79 -4.99
C ILE A 192 8.53 38.92 -4.87
N GLY A 193 8.26 39.87 -3.98
CA GLY A 193 9.09 41.06 -3.81
C GLY A 193 8.84 42.16 -4.86
N TRP A 194 9.77 43.09 -4.95
CA TRP A 194 9.78 44.17 -5.94
C TRP A 194 10.96 43.97 -6.88
N ALA A 195 10.72 44.09 -8.19
CA ALA A 195 11.80 44.24 -9.15
C ALA A 195 12.34 45.68 -8.98
N THR A 196 13.53 45.82 -8.41
CA THR A 196 14.27 47.08 -8.27
C THR A 196 14.98 47.47 -9.55
#